data_AF-A0A2E6ZKC6-F1
#
_entry.id   AF-A0A2E6ZKC6-F1
#
_cell.length_a   1.000
_cell.length_b   1.000
_cell.length_c   1.000
_cell.angle_alpha   90.00
_cell.angle_beta   90.00
_cell.angle_gamma   90.00
#
_symmetry.space_group_name_H-M   'P 1'
#
loop_
_entity.id
_entity.type
_entity.pdbx_description
1 polymer ?
#
loop_
_entity_poly.entity_id
_entity_poly.type
_entity_poly.pdbx_seq_one_letter_code
_entity_poly.pdbx_strand_id
1 'polypeptide(L)'
;MIDLENKLSEHIHYDIIPQSESEDGWDVRINEEFPETVIRFGNVKLEGSEGEEDDGYLSFNFNIVSSPDPDLTINDLTLQEYCGRILNSVLEASMSEGTVVAKDDETGEIMTNNDELAEEWNEYKSGTDDTKESVNE
;
A
#
# COMPACT_ATOMS: atom_id res chain seq x y z
N MET A 1 -8.25 -15.56 0.59
CA MET A 1 -8.69 -15.17 1.96
C MET A 1 -8.01 -13.86 2.33
N ILE A 2 -8.66 -12.71 2.16
CA ILE A 2 -8.23 -11.47 2.82
C ILE A 2 -8.44 -11.64 4.32
N ASP A 3 -7.36 -12.01 4.99
CA ASP A 3 -7.35 -12.33 6.40
C ASP A 3 -7.45 -11.04 7.22
N LEU A 4 -8.60 -10.83 7.86
CA LEU A 4 -8.83 -9.75 8.83
C LEU A 4 -7.78 -9.77 9.96
N GLU A 5 -7.10 -10.91 10.16
CA GLU A 5 -6.02 -11.07 11.14
C GLU A 5 -4.70 -10.41 10.72
N ASN A 6 -4.54 -9.99 9.46
CA ASN A 6 -3.29 -9.39 8.94
C ASN A 6 -3.36 -7.90 8.59
N LYS A 7 -4.49 -7.23 8.83
CA LYS A 7 -4.66 -5.79 8.55
C LYS A 7 -3.89 -4.94 9.57
N LEU A 8 -3.02 -4.06 9.07
CA LEU A 8 -2.27 -3.13 9.91
C LEU A 8 -3.10 -1.86 10.15
N SER A 9 -3.24 -1.49 11.41
CA SER A 9 -3.92 -0.27 11.86
C SER A 9 -2.94 0.83 12.27
N GLU A 10 -3.26 2.07 11.88
CA GLU A 10 -2.59 3.28 12.38
C GLU A 10 -2.73 3.38 13.92
N HIS A 11 -1.75 4.01 14.58
CA HIS A 11 -1.60 4.14 16.04
C HIS A 11 -1.39 2.83 16.81
N ILE A 12 -1.32 1.70 16.11
CA ILE A 12 -0.97 0.39 16.68
C ILE A 12 0.32 -0.10 16.02
N HIS A 13 0.30 -0.28 14.70
CA HIS A 13 1.39 -0.89 13.94
C HIS A 13 2.28 0.16 13.28
N TYR A 14 1.72 1.31 12.93
CA TYR A 14 2.42 2.44 12.32
C TYR A 14 1.72 3.76 12.63
N ASP A 15 2.39 4.88 12.39
CA ASP A 15 1.82 6.24 12.43
C ASP A 15 2.18 6.99 11.15
N ILE A 16 1.23 7.73 10.58
CA ILE A 16 1.50 8.68 9.50
C ILE A 16 2.01 9.98 10.13
N ILE A 17 3.16 10.47 9.66
CA ILE A 17 3.77 11.70 10.16
C ILE A 17 4.03 12.67 9.00
N PRO A 18 3.86 13.99 9.22
CA PRO A 18 4.16 14.97 8.18
C PRO A 18 5.65 14.99 7.87
N GLN A 19 5.99 15.16 6.59
CA GLN A 19 7.37 15.37 6.17
C GLN A 19 7.86 16.74 6.64
N SER A 20 9.15 16.81 6.96
CA SER A 20 9.79 18.09 7.28
C SER A 20 10.07 18.94 6.03
N GLU A 21 10.14 18.32 4.84
CA GLU A 21 10.61 18.96 3.61
C GLU A 21 9.48 19.32 2.62
N SER A 22 8.26 18.80 2.82
CA SER A 22 7.12 19.01 1.93
C SER A 22 5.85 19.19 2.75
N GLU A 23 5.04 20.21 2.41
CA GLU A 23 3.80 20.54 3.13
C GLU A 23 2.72 19.46 2.97
N ASP A 24 2.68 18.83 1.80
CA ASP A 24 1.75 17.72 1.47
C ASP A 24 2.42 16.34 1.59
N GLY A 25 3.69 16.31 1.99
CA GLY A 25 4.45 15.06 2.11
C GLY A 25 4.17 14.36 3.44
N TRP A 26 4.13 13.04 3.39
CA TRP A 26 3.97 12.19 4.57
C TRP A 26 5.03 11.09 4.59
N ASP A 27 5.48 10.76 5.78
CA ASP A 27 6.33 9.61 6.09
C ASP A 27 5.55 8.66 7.00
N VAL A 28 6.00 7.41 7.10
CA VAL A 28 5.39 6.43 8.01
C VAL A 28 6.42 6.00 9.03
N ARG A 29 6.08 6.14 10.31
CA ARG A 29 6.84 5.56 11.41
C ARG A 29 6.26 4.19 11.76
N ILE A 30 7.10 3.17 11.79
CA ILE A 30 6.72 1.81 12.17
C ILE A 30 6.83 1.66 13.70
N ASN A 31 5.83 1.04 14.32
CA ASN A 31 5.73 0.89 15.77
C ASN A 31 6.01 -0.54 16.27
N GLU A 32 5.90 -1.56 15.41
CA GLU A 32 6.01 -2.98 15.80
C GLU A 32 7.22 -3.70 15.18
N GLU A 33 7.12 -4.30 14.00
CA GLU A 33 8.16 -5.20 13.42
C GLU A 33 9.52 -4.51 13.20
N PHE A 34 9.49 -3.21 12.85
CA PHE A 34 10.68 -2.39 12.63
C PHE A 34 10.60 -1.09 13.44
N PRO A 35 10.62 -1.18 14.78
CA PRO A 35 10.17 -0.10 15.65
C PRO A 35 11.03 1.16 15.48
N GLU A 36 10.37 2.32 15.47
CA GLU A 36 10.96 3.66 15.25
C GLU A 36 11.66 3.83 13.88
N THR A 37 11.52 2.86 12.96
CA THR A 37 11.95 3.05 11.57
C THR A 37 10.96 3.95 10.86
N VAL A 38 11.46 5.01 10.24
CA VAL A 38 10.70 5.94 9.42
C VAL A 38 11.00 5.66 7.97
N ILE A 39 9.94 5.36 7.21
CA ILE A 39 9.99 5.12 5.78
C ILE A 39 9.25 6.20 5.00
N ARG A 40 9.60 6.36 3.73
CA ARG A 40 8.93 7.24 2.78
C ARG A 40 8.56 6.44 1.55
N PHE A 41 7.26 6.33 1.25
CA PHE A 41 6.82 5.79 -0.02
C PHE A 41 7.12 6.80 -1.14
N GLY A 42 7.55 6.28 -2.28
CA GLY A 42 7.77 7.07 -3.48
C GLY A 42 6.66 6.83 -4.49
N ASN A 43 7.02 6.26 -5.63
CA ASN A 43 6.06 5.96 -6.69
C ASN A 43 5.25 4.72 -6.31
N VAL A 44 3.93 4.82 -6.46
CA VAL A 44 2.95 3.75 -6.25
C VAL A 44 2.14 3.64 -7.54
N LYS A 45 1.99 2.42 -8.06
CA LYS A 45 1.26 2.10 -9.28
C LYS A 45 0.43 0.86 -9.10
N LEU A 46 -0.79 0.88 -9.60
CA LEU A 46 -1.55 -0.33 -9.84
C LEU A 46 -1.14 -0.86 -11.23
N GLU A 47 -0.63 -2.08 -11.29
CA GLU A 47 -0.27 -2.75 -12.54
C GLU A 47 -1.18 -3.96 -12.75
N GLY A 48 -1.42 -4.34 -14.01
CA GLY A 48 -2.15 -5.58 -14.35
C GLY A 48 -3.59 -5.41 -14.83
N SER A 49 -4.08 -4.19 -15.04
CA SER A 49 -5.50 -3.96 -15.39
C SER A 49 -5.78 -3.84 -16.90
N GLU A 50 -5.38 -4.80 -17.75
CA GLU A 50 -5.97 -4.95 -19.10
C GLU A 50 -5.88 -6.40 -19.63
N GLY A 51 -6.99 -7.12 -19.54
CA GLY A 51 -7.35 -8.13 -20.55
C GLY A 51 -6.74 -9.53 -20.48
N GLU A 52 -5.89 -9.87 -19.52
CA GLU A 52 -5.45 -11.27 -19.31
C GLU A 52 -5.61 -11.68 -17.84
N GLU A 53 -5.78 -12.98 -17.63
CA GLU A 53 -6.29 -13.68 -16.44
C GLU A 53 -5.45 -13.54 -15.14
N ASP A 54 -4.55 -12.55 -15.04
CA ASP A 54 -3.73 -12.27 -13.86
C ASP A 54 -4.22 -11.00 -13.15
N ASP A 55 -4.70 -11.23 -11.94
CA ASP A 55 -4.96 -10.33 -10.83
C ASP A 55 -4.03 -9.10 -10.77
N GLY A 56 -4.62 -7.91 -10.84
CA GLY A 56 -3.87 -6.66 -10.68
C GLY A 56 -3.04 -6.66 -9.39
N TYR A 57 -1.88 -6.02 -9.40
CA TYR A 57 -0.98 -5.93 -8.26
C TYR A 57 -0.45 -4.51 -8.05
N LEU A 58 -0.17 -4.18 -6.79
CA LEU A 58 0.37 -2.87 -6.43
C LEU A 58 1.90 -2.91 -6.49
N SER A 59 2.47 -2.15 -7.42
CA SER A 59 3.91 -1.90 -7.52
C SER A 59 4.26 -0.60 -6.77
N PHE A 60 5.25 -0.65 -5.88
CA PHE A 60 5.69 0.54 -5.17
C PHE A 60 7.19 0.54 -4.89
N ASN A 61 7.72 1.72 -4.60
CA ASN A 61 9.05 1.89 -4.02
C ASN A 61 8.99 2.70 -2.72
N PHE A 62 10.02 2.54 -1.88
CA PHE A 62 10.18 3.29 -0.65
C PHE A 62 11.66 3.49 -0.32
N ASN A 63 11.92 4.46 0.57
CA ASN A 63 13.23 4.68 1.17
C ASN A 63 13.13 4.65 2.70
N ILE A 64 14.23 4.28 3.36
CA ILE A 64 14.38 4.46 4.81
C ILE A 64 14.88 5.88 5.07
N VAL A 65 14.09 6.69 5.76
CA VAL A 65 14.44 8.05 6.17
C VAL A 65 15.34 8.01 7.41
N SER A 66 14.97 7.16 8.37
CA SER A 66 15.77 6.89 9.56
C SER A 66 15.41 5.53 10.14
N SER A 67 16.39 4.84 10.74
CA SER A 67 16.15 3.62 11.51
C SER A 67 17.10 3.57 12.69
N PRO A 68 16.68 3.02 13.86
CA PRO A 68 17.61 2.68 14.92
C PRO A 68 18.50 1.48 14.57
N ASP A 69 18.13 0.67 13.57
CA ASP A 69 18.93 -0.44 13.08
C ASP A 69 19.85 0.03 11.92
N PRO A 70 21.18 0.06 12.12
CA PRO A 70 22.12 0.51 11.10
C PRO A 70 22.31 -0.49 9.96
N ASP A 71 21.92 -1.76 10.16
CA ASP A 71 22.09 -2.82 9.17
C ASP A 71 20.81 -3.03 8.34
N LEU A 72 19.70 -2.38 8.71
CA LEU A 72 18.44 -2.43 7.97
C LEU A 72 18.58 -1.77 6.60
N THR A 73 18.10 -2.46 5.57
CA THR A 73 18.17 -1.97 4.19
C THR A 73 16.84 -2.11 3.47
N ILE A 74 16.64 -1.31 2.42
CA ILE A 74 15.47 -1.41 1.54
C ILE A 74 15.36 -2.75 0.79
N ASN A 75 16.41 -3.56 0.77
CA ASN A 75 16.41 -4.88 0.13
C ASN A 75 15.99 -6.00 1.09
N ASP A 76 15.71 -5.68 2.36
CA ASP A 76 15.17 -6.64 3.31
C ASP A 76 13.75 -7.03 2.91
N LEU A 77 13.55 -8.31 2.57
CA LEU A 77 12.27 -8.82 2.07
C LEU A 77 11.16 -8.69 3.12
N THR A 78 11.46 -8.90 4.39
CA THR A 78 10.50 -8.77 5.49
C THR A 78 10.05 -7.31 5.62
N LEU A 79 10.98 -6.37 5.51
CA LEU A 79 10.64 -4.94 5.49
C LEU A 79 9.78 -4.59 4.28
N GLN A 80 10.12 -5.08 3.09
CA GLN A 80 9.35 -4.83 1.87
C GLN A 80 7.90 -5.34 1.99
N GLU A 81 7.73 -6.57 2.46
CA GLU A 81 6.41 -7.17 2.70
C GLU A 81 5.61 -6.37 3.73
N TYR A 82 6.24 -5.96 4.84
CA TYR A 82 5.59 -5.17 5.87
C TYR A 82 5.18 -3.79 5.36
N CYS A 83 6.03 -3.12 4.59
CA CYS A 83 5.72 -1.84 3.94
C CYS A 83 4.56 -1.98 2.95
N GLY A 84 4.49 -3.07 2.20
CA GLY A 84 3.36 -3.34 1.29
C GLY A 84 2.04 -3.47 2.05
N ARG A 85 2.04 -4.14 3.20
CA ARG A 85 0.85 -4.25 4.07
C ARG A 85 0.43 -2.90 4.64
N ILE A 86 1.39 -2.08 5.09
CA ILE A 86 1.12 -0.71 5.56
C ILE A 86 0.48 0.10 4.44
N LEU A 87 1.07 0.11 3.24
CA LEU A 87 0.57 0.88 2.11
C LEU A 87 -0.87 0.48 1.74
N ASN A 88 -1.16 -0.83 1.74
CA ASN A 88 -2.51 -1.33 1.48
C ASN A 88 -3.52 -0.80 2.52
N SER A 89 -3.15 -0.79 3.80
CA SER A 89 -3.99 -0.21 4.87
C SER A 89 -4.19 1.30 4.72
N VAL A 90 -3.16 2.03 4.33
CA VAL A 90 -3.24 3.49 4.10
C VAL A 90 -4.17 3.79 2.94
N LEU A 91 -3.99 3.10 1.80
CA LEU A 91 -4.87 3.26 0.63
C LEU A 91 -6.33 2.94 0.98
N GLU A 92 -6.56 1.90 1.78
CA GLU A 92 -7.90 1.54 2.25
C GLU A 92 -8.58 2.63 3.08
N ALA A 93 -7.86 3.19 4.05
CA ALA A 93 -8.36 4.28 4.85
C ALA A 93 -8.64 5.52 3.96
N SER A 94 -7.69 5.90 3.11
CA SER A 94 -7.82 7.08 2.25
C SER A 94 -8.96 6.94 1.24
N MET A 95 -9.21 5.76 0.68
CA MET A 95 -10.35 5.56 -0.23
C MET A 95 -11.67 5.62 0.53
N SER A 96 -11.74 5.04 1.73
CA SER A 96 -12.95 5.14 2.56
C SER A 96 -13.24 6.57 2.99
N GLU A 97 -12.22 7.41 3.18
CA GLU A 97 -12.34 8.83 3.52
C GLU A 97 -12.54 9.72 2.28
N GLY A 98 -12.27 9.19 1.09
CA GLY A 98 -12.37 9.93 -0.16
C GLY A 98 -11.25 10.93 -0.40
N THR A 99 -10.05 10.64 0.09
CA THR A 99 -8.87 11.51 0.02
C THR A 99 -7.84 11.05 -1.03
N VAL A 100 -8.08 9.94 -1.71
CA VAL A 100 -7.18 9.42 -2.75
C VAL A 100 -7.34 10.23 -4.04
N VAL A 101 -6.20 10.60 -4.62
CA VAL A 101 -6.10 11.15 -5.96
C VAL A 101 -5.24 10.21 -6.78
N ALA A 102 -5.83 9.65 -7.84
CA ALA A 102 -5.10 8.84 -8.80
C ALA A 102 -4.91 9.63 -10.09
N LYS A 103 -3.87 9.29 -10.84
CA LYS A 103 -3.59 9.89 -12.14
C LYS A 103 -3.29 8.77 -13.12
N ASP A 104 -3.96 8.82 -14.26
CA ASP A 104 -3.67 7.92 -15.36
C ASP A 104 -2.32 8.28 -16.01
N ASP A 105 -1.45 7.28 -16.17
CA ASP A 105 -0.09 7.48 -16.65
C ASP A 105 -0.03 7.79 -18.16
N GLU A 106 -1.01 7.33 -18.94
CA GLU A 106 -1.02 7.48 -20.41
C GLU A 106 -1.62 8.81 -20.86
N THR A 107 -2.78 9.16 -20.31
CA THR A 107 -3.59 10.33 -20.64
C THR A 107 -3.24 11.53 -19.77
N GLY A 108 -2.71 11.29 -18.57
CA GLY A 108 -2.46 12.31 -17.57
C GLY A 108 -3.71 12.83 -16.86
N GLU A 109 -4.86 12.18 -17.08
CA GLU A 109 -6.13 12.52 -16.45
C GLU A 109 -6.06 12.27 -14.93
N ILE A 110 -6.56 13.22 -14.15
CA ILE A 110 -6.62 13.12 -12.70
C ILE A 110 -8.00 12.56 -12.34
N MET A 111 -8.01 11.38 -11.73
CA MET A 111 -9.22 10.78 -11.19
C MET A 111 -9.35 11.16 -9.71
N THR A 112 -10.45 11.83 -9.38
CA THR A 112 -10.78 12.27 -8.01
C THR A 112 -12.18 11.79 -7.59
N ASN A 113 -12.87 11.04 -8.44
CA ASN A 113 -14.19 10.52 -8.17
C ASN A 113 -14.04 9.19 -7.42
N ASN A 114 -14.41 9.17 -6.15
CA ASN A 114 -14.30 7.99 -5.28
C ASN A 114 -14.94 6.73 -5.86
N ASP A 115 -16.03 6.85 -6.62
CA ASP A 115 -16.80 5.70 -7.10
C ASP A 115 -16.01 4.87 -8.13
N GLU A 116 -15.33 5.50 -9.08
CA GLU A 116 -14.59 4.81 -10.16
C GLU A 116 -13.30 4.17 -9.63
N LEU A 117 -12.57 4.87 -8.73
CA LEU A 117 -11.38 4.32 -8.07
C LEU A 117 -11.73 3.18 -7.10
N ALA A 118 -12.88 3.26 -6.44
CA ALA A 118 -13.32 2.19 -5.54
C ALA A 118 -13.68 0.92 -6.31
N GLU A 119 -14.23 1.02 -7.52
CA GLU A 119 -14.53 -0.14 -8.38
C GLU A 119 -13.23 -0.85 -8.80
N GLU A 120 -12.26 -0.12 -9.33
CA GLU A 120 -10.95 -0.67 -9.75
C GLU A 120 -10.20 -1.31 -8.57
N TRP A 121 -10.28 -0.68 -7.40
CA TRP A 121 -9.62 -1.20 -6.21
C TRP A 121 -10.33 -2.41 -5.59
N ASN A 122 -11.66 -2.47 -5.67
CA ASN A 122 -12.43 -3.66 -5.29
C ASN A 122 -12.12 -4.84 -6.23
N GLU A 123 -11.94 -4.59 -7.53
CA GLU A 123 -11.51 -5.60 -8.49
C GLU A 123 -10.11 -6.12 -8.15
N TYR A 124 -9.15 -5.23 -7.87
CA TYR A 124 -7.83 -5.60 -7.33
C TYR A 124 -7.92 -6.51 -6.10
N LYS A 125 -8.73 -6.13 -5.10
CA LYS A 125 -8.92 -6.95 -3.88
C LYS A 125 -9.53 -8.30 -4.21
N SER A 126 -10.47 -8.36 -5.14
CA SER A 126 -11.14 -9.59 -5.56
C SER A 126 -10.21 -10.53 -6.32
N GLY A 127 -9.35 -10.02 -7.21
CA GLY A 127 -8.39 -10.84 -7.97
C GLY A 127 -7.36 -11.54 -7.08
N THR A 128 -6.92 -10.88 -6.02
CA THR A 128 -6.00 -11.50 -5.04
C THR A 128 -6.65 -12.55 -4.12
N ASP A 129 -7.98 -12.76 -4.20
CA ASP A 129 -8.72 -13.69 -3.33
C ASP A 129 -8.88 -15.12 -3.92
N ASP A 130 -8.44 -15.37 -5.16
CA ASP A 130 -8.56 -16.66 -5.84
C ASP A 130 -7.51 -17.72 -5.40
N THR A 131 -7.46 -18.01 -4.09
CA THR A 131 -6.99 -19.32 -3.65
C THR A 131 -8.04 -20.36 -3.98
N LYS A 132 -7.80 -21.09 -5.08
CA LYS A 132 -8.48 -22.33 -5.45
C LYS A 132 -8.71 -23.20 -4.21
N GLU A 133 -9.96 -23.28 -3.76
CA GLU A 133 -10.45 -24.39 -2.95
C GLU A 133 -10.26 -25.67 -3.79
N SER A 134 -9.12 -26.33 -3.61
CA SER A 134 -9.03 -27.76 -3.89
C SER A 134 -9.77 -28.46 -2.77
N VAL A 135 -11.10 -28.50 -2.87
CA VAL A 135 -11.92 -29.48 -2.17
C VAL A 135 -11.42 -30.84 -2.64
N ASN A 136 -10.60 -31.48 -1.80
CA ASN A 136 -10.29 -32.89 -1.93
C ASN A 136 -11.58 -33.65 -1.63
N GLU A 137 -12.23 -34.15 -2.67
CA GLU A 137 -13.30 -35.14 -2.61
C GLU A 137 -12.73 -36.56 -2.51
#